data_AF-A0A2G5VE05-F1
#
_entry.id   AF-A0A2G5VE05-F1
#
_cell.length_a   1.000
_cell.length_b   1.000
_cell.length_c   1.000
_cell.angle_alpha   90.00
_cell.angle_beta   90.00
_cell.angle_gamma   90.00
#
_symmetry.space_group_name_H-M   'P 1'
#
loop_
_entity.id
_entity.type
_entity.pdbx_description
1 polymer ?
#
loop_
_entity_poly.entity_id
_entity_poly.type
_entity_poly.pdbx_seq_one_letter_code
_entity_poly.pdbx_strand_id
1 'polypeptide(L)'
;MQVLFLFFFFFVILVDGSVPCDHSDAIKSIECKPFLGKLASKMAEYANMPPPDELKGFSVICEEALSCMKEVKCDVLKNATVLIAKTCTGINLMSGPFGKCIENLRTVPPSLKKYPCGRFLQTEKGRPGNCQMYQDELKCTTKLVSDKCGQESVDSMNTHLDYILGMMEC
;
A
#
# COMPACT_ATOMS: atom_id res chain seq x y z
N MET A 1 1.20 -45.00 -52.29
CA MET A 1 0.35 -43.81 -52.49
C MET A 1 -0.72 -43.88 -51.40
N GLN A 2 -0.62 -43.13 -50.30
CA GLN A 2 -0.69 -41.67 -50.13
C GLN A 2 -2.15 -41.17 -50.09
N VAL A 3 -2.40 -40.10 -49.30
CA VAL A 3 -3.70 -39.50 -48.93
C VAL A 3 -4.43 -40.34 -47.87
N LEU A 4 -4.69 -39.87 -46.63
CA LEU A 4 -4.31 -38.61 -45.95
C LEU A 4 -4.31 -38.80 -44.41
N PHE A 5 -3.47 -38.07 -43.67
CA PHE A 5 -3.64 -37.85 -42.21
C PHE A 5 -4.21 -36.45 -41.98
N LEU A 6 -5.49 -36.34 -41.64
CA LEU A 6 -6.11 -35.08 -41.22
C LEU A 6 -5.72 -34.75 -39.77
N PHE A 7 -4.52 -34.19 -39.60
CA PHE A 7 -4.17 -33.47 -38.38
C PHE A 7 -5.02 -32.20 -38.30
N PHE A 8 -6.17 -32.31 -37.64
CA PHE A 8 -6.93 -31.16 -37.16
C PHE A 8 -6.07 -30.43 -36.11
N PHE A 9 -5.25 -29.49 -36.55
CA PHE A 9 -4.67 -28.47 -35.68
C PHE A 9 -5.82 -27.62 -35.14
N PHE A 10 -6.40 -28.05 -34.02
CA PHE A 10 -7.12 -27.16 -33.12
C PHE A 10 -6.11 -26.13 -32.60
N PHE A 11 -5.95 -25.04 -33.35
CA PHE A 11 -5.44 -23.79 -32.80
C PHE A 11 -6.44 -23.34 -31.75
N VAL A 12 -6.19 -23.76 -30.50
CA VAL A 12 -6.74 -23.08 -29.33
C VAL A 12 -6.12 -21.69 -29.35
N ILE A 13 -6.80 -20.75 -30.00
CA ILE A 13 -6.50 -19.34 -29.85
C ILE A 13 -6.82 -19.02 -28.39
N LEU A 14 -5.77 -19.04 -27.57
CA LEU A 14 -5.79 -18.40 -26.27
C LEU A 14 -5.97 -16.91 -26.56
N VAL A 15 -7.24 -16.49 -26.64
CA VAL A 15 -7.60 -15.08 -26.57
C VAL A 15 -7.12 -14.64 -25.20
N ASP A 16 -6.06 -13.81 -25.19
CA ASP A 16 -5.56 -13.20 -23.96
C ASP A 16 -6.75 -12.50 -23.29
N GLY A 17 -7.09 -12.92 -22.07
CA GLY A 17 -8.33 -12.54 -21.40
C GLY A 17 -8.34 -11.10 -20.89
N SER A 18 -7.34 -10.30 -21.28
CA SER A 18 -7.17 -8.92 -20.86
C SER A 18 -8.15 -7.99 -21.57
N VAL A 19 -8.77 -7.11 -20.80
CA VAL A 19 -9.66 -6.05 -21.32
C VAL A 19 -8.78 -4.94 -21.90
N PRO A 20 -8.80 -4.70 -23.23
CA PRO A 20 -8.02 -3.64 -23.86
C PRO A 20 -8.58 -2.26 -23.49
N CYS A 21 -7.73 -1.23 -23.51
CA CYS A 21 -8.16 0.14 -23.25
C CYS A 21 -8.90 0.73 -24.45
N ASP A 22 -10.08 1.30 -24.19
CA ASP A 22 -10.84 2.07 -25.17
C ASP A 22 -10.59 3.59 -25.03
N HIS A 23 -11.25 4.37 -25.87
CA HIS A 23 -11.12 5.83 -25.86
C HIS A 23 -11.70 6.48 -24.58
N SER A 24 -12.67 5.84 -23.91
CA SER A 24 -13.23 6.33 -22.65
C SER A 24 -12.29 6.09 -21.47
N ASP A 25 -11.62 4.93 -21.42
CA ASP A 25 -10.53 4.65 -20.48
C ASP A 25 -9.39 5.68 -20.63
N ALA A 26 -9.01 6.00 -21.88
CA ALA A 26 -7.96 6.98 -22.17
C ALA A 26 -8.35 8.41 -21.73
N ILE A 27 -9.59 8.85 -22.02
CA ILE A 27 -10.11 10.14 -21.51
C ILE A 27 -10.05 10.15 -19.99
N LYS A 28 -10.59 9.12 -19.33
CA LYS A 28 -10.65 9.06 -17.86
C LYS A 28 -9.27 9.13 -17.22
N SER A 29 -8.28 8.42 -17.78
CA SER A 29 -6.91 8.50 -17.31
C SER A 29 -6.31 9.91 -17.43
N ILE A 30 -6.68 10.68 -18.45
CA ILE A 30 -6.25 12.07 -18.63
C ILE A 30 -6.96 12.99 -17.63
N GLU A 31 -8.27 12.81 -17.41
CA GLU A 31 -9.05 13.54 -16.40
C GLU A 31 -8.52 13.32 -14.98
N CYS A 32 -8.07 12.11 -14.64
CA CYS A 32 -7.57 11.77 -13.31
C CYS A 32 -6.09 12.12 -13.09
N LYS A 33 -5.33 12.37 -14.16
CA LYS A 33 -3.90 12.73 -14.11
C LYS A 33 -3.57 13.90 -13.15
N PRO A 34 -4.37 14.97 -13.01
CA PRO A 34 -4.08 16.06 -12.09
C PRO A 34 -4.03 15.64 -10.61
N PHE A 35 -4.89 14.70 -10.18
CA PHE A 35 -4.86 14.21 -8.79
C PHE A 35 -3.58 13.41 -8.51
N LEU A 36 -3.17 12.56 -9.45
CA LEU A 36 -1.91 11.81 -9.38
C LEU A 36 -0.69 12.75 -9.41
N GLY A 37 -0.73 13.79 -10.25
CA GLY A 37 0.30 14.83 -10.29
C GLY A 37 0.40 15.60 -8.96
N LYS A 38 -0.73 16.04 -8.40
CA LYS A 38 -0.82 16.72 -7.10
C LYS A 38 -0.24 15.84 -5.97
N LEU A 39 -0.57 14.55 -5.96
CA LEU A 39 -0.01 13.59 -4.99
C LEU A 39 1.50 13.44 -5.14
N ALA A 40 1.99 13.22 -6.37
CA ALA A 40 3.41 13.06 -6.66
C ALA A 40 4.22 14.32 -6.33
N SER A 41 3.72 15.51 -6.67
CA SER A 41 4.35 16.79 -6.32
C SER A 41 4.46 16.96 -4.81
N LYS A 42 3.38 16.66 -4.06
CA LYS A 42 3.43 16.74 -2.58
C LYS A 42 4.37 15.70 -1.97
N MET A 43 4.48 14.50 -2.53
CA MET A 43 5.48 13.52 -2.08
C MET A 43 6.91 14.01 -2.34
N ALA A 44 7.16 14.67 -3.47
CA ALA A 44 8.47 15.21 -3.80
C ALA A 44 8.92 16.38 -2.90
N GLU A 45 8.02 17.00 -2.12
CA GLU A 45 8.36 18.00 -1.10
C GLU A 45 9.18 17.39 0.08
N TYR A 46 9.17 16.06 0.24
CA TYR A 46 9.76 15.38 1.40
C TYR A 46 10.82 14.34 0.99
N ALA A 47 12.03 14.45 1.56
CA ALA A 47 13.12 13.49 1.33
C ALA A 47 12.94 12.14 2.05
N ASN A 48 11.96 12.04 2.95
CA ASN A 48 11.57 10.84 3.69
C ASN A 48 10.03 10.83 3.81
N MET A 49 9.44 9.78 4.39
CA MET A 49 8.01 9.78 4.70
C MET A 49 7.63 11.02 5.55
N PRO A 50 6.61 11.82 5.13
CA PRO A 50 6.15 12.98 5.90
C PRO A 50 5.58 12.58 7.27
N PRO A 51 5.48 13.54 8.23
CA PRO A 51 4.76 13.33 9.47
C PRO A 51 3.29 12.92 9.25
N PRO A 52 2.65 12.17 10.16
CA PRO A 52 1.26 11.72 10.06
C PRO A 52 0.24 12.83 9.78
N ASP A 53 0.42 14.02 10.36
CA ASP A 53 -0.50 15.14 10.16
C ASP A 53 -0.38 15.76 8.75
N GLU A 54 0.81 15.76 8.15
CA GLU A 54 0.99 16.13 6.73
C GLU A 54 0.38 15.06 5.82
N LEU A 55 0.64 13.77 6.12
CA LEU A 55 0.07 12.63 5.38
C LEU A 55 -1.46 12.65 5.34
N LYS A 56 -2.14 13.21 6.34
CA LYS A 56 -3.61 13.38 6.33
C LYS A 56 -4.10 14.23 5.15
N GLY A 57 -3.33 15.22 4.71
CA GLY A 57 -3.62 16.00 3.50
C GLY A 57 -3.43 15.20 2.21
N PHE A 58 -2.59 14.18 2.24
CA PHE A 58 -2.32 13.28 1.11
C PHE A 58 -3.41 12.21 1.01
N SER A 59 -3.95 11.74 2.15
CA SER A 59 -5.11 10.82 2.21
C SER A 59 -6.29 11.32 1.39
N VAL A 60 -6.63 12.61 1.50
CA VAL A 60 -7.72 13.24 0.75
C VAL A 60 -7.45 13.19 -0.77
N ILE A 61 -6.23 13.50 -1.20
CA ILE A 61 -5.85 13.45 -2.63
C ILE A 61 -5.90 12.00 -3.15
N CYS A 62 -5.58 11.04 -2.30
CA CYS A 62 -5.71 9.63 -2.58
C CYS A 62 -7.17 9.19 -2.79
N GLU A 63 -8.10 9.66 -1.96
CA GLU A 63 -9.54 9.44 -2.15
C GLU A 63 -10.03 10.08 -3.46
N GLU A 64 -9.63 11.32 -3.75
CA GLU A 64 -9.91 12.01 -5.02
C GLU A 64 -9.43 11.18 -6.23
N ALA A 65 -8.17 10.72 -6.20
CA ALA A 65 -7.55 9.96 -7.29
C ALA A 65 -8.20 8.58 -7.51
N LEU A 66 -8.44 7.83 -6.44
CA LEU A 66 -9.06 6.49 -6.53
C LEU A 66 -10.53 6.58 -6.95
N SER A 67 -11.27 7.59 -6.46
CA SER A 67 -12.64 7.84 -6.88
C SER A 67 -12.71 8.17 -8.37
N CYS A 68 -11.78 9.00 -8.87
CA CYS A 68 -11.71 9.35 -10.29
C CYS A 68 -11.42 8.12 -11.18
N MET A 69 -10.45 7.28 -10.79
CA MET A 69 -10.05 6.09 -11.55
C MET A 69 -11.07 4.93 -11.48
N LYS A 70 -12.10 5.01 -10.63
CA LYS A 70 -13.08 3.92 -10.38
C LYS A 70 -13.82 3.43 -11.64
N GLU A 71 -13.99 4.28 -12.64
CA GLU A 71 -14.72 3.98 -13.87
C GLU A 71 -13.87 3.29 -14.95
N VAL A 72 -12.55 3.21 -14.75
CA VAL A 72 -11.60 2.60 -15.68
C VAL A 72 -11.78 1.08 -15.72
N LYS A 73 -11.90 0.55 -16.94
CA LYS A 73 -12.25 -0.85 -17.22
C LYS A 73 -11.07 -1.67 -17.71
N CYS A 74 -10.15 -1.09 -18.48
CA CYS A 74 -9.04 -1.87 -19.04
C CYS A 74 -7.98 -2.25 -18.01
N ASP A 75 -7.36 -3.41 -18.23
CA ASP A 75 -6.54 -4.04 -17.20
C ASP A 75 -5.20 -3.33 -16.98
N VAL A 76 -4.64 -2.71 -18.01
CA VAL A 76 -3.40 -1.91 -17.90
C VAL A 76 -3.57 -0.76 -16.90
N LEU A 77 -4.66 0.01 -17.04
CA LEU A 77 -4.93 1.15 -16.17
C LEU A 77 -5.54 0.75 -14.81
N LYS A 78 -6.27 -0.37 -14.73
CA LYS A 78 -6.63 -0.99 -13.43
C LYS A 78 -5.39 -1.42 -12.65
N ASN A 79 -4.42 -2.08 -13.28
CA ASN A 79 -3.18 -2.50 -12.63
C ASN A 79 -2.37 -1.29 -12.14
N ALA A 80 -2.33 -0.20 -12.90
CA ALA A 80 -1.78 1.08 -12.42
C ALA A 80 -2.56 1.64 -11.21
N THR A 81 -3.89 1.52 -11.23
CA THR A 81 -4.78 1.93 -10.12
C THR A 81 -4.57 1.08 -8.86
N VAL A 82 -4.25 -0.21 -8.99
CA VAL A 82 -3.86 -1.07 -7.85
C VAL A 82 -2.57 -0.57 -7.18
N LEU A 83 -1.58 -0.12 -7.96
CA LEU A 83 -0.37 0.47 -7.40
C LEU A 83 -0.67 1.79 -6.65
N ILE A 84 -1.52 2.64 -7.22
CA ILE A 84 -2.00 3.87 -6.56
C ILE A 84 -2.74 3.52 -5.27
N ALA A 85 -3.63 2.52 -5.29
CA ALA A 85 -4.38 2.07 -4.13
C ALA A 85 -3.46 1.59 -3.00
N LYS A 86 -2.43 0.79 -3.30
CA LYS A 86 -1.40 0.38 -2.32
C LYS A 86 -0.69 1.58 -1.70
N THR A 87 -0.27 2.55 -2.51
CA THR A 87 0.34 3.80 -2.01
C THR A 87 -0.61 4.54 -1.07
N CYS A 88 -1.88 4.65 -1.44
CA CYS A 88 -2.92 5.28 -0.62
C CYS A 88 -3.22 4.54 0.68
N THR A 89 -3.21 3.20 0.69
CA THR A 89 -3.31 2.40 1.93
C THR A 89 -2.17 2.74 2.89
N GLY A 90 -0.94 2.90 2.40
CA GLY A 90 0.20 3.30 3.21
C GLY A 90 0.07 4.69 3.80
N ILE A 91 -0.38 5.66 2.99
CA ILE A 91 -0.66 7.02 3.47
C ILE A 91 -1.72 6.99 4.57
N ASN A 92 -2.85 6.32 4.35
CA ASN A 92 -3.97 6.27 5.30
C ASN A 92 -3.60 5.56 6.62
N LEU A 93 -2.81 4.48 6.55
CA LEU A 93 -2.24 3.81 7.72
C LEU A 93 -1.32 4.74 8.51
N MET A 94 -0.44 5.46 7.81
CA MET A 94 0.60 6.29 8.43
C MET A 94 0.13 7.69 8.84
N SER A 95 -0.99 8.19 8.29
CA SER A 95 -1.71 9.37 8.82
C SER A 95 -2.60 9.02 10.03
N GLY A 96 -2.99 7.75 10.15
CA GLY A 96 -3.90 7.23 11.16
C GLY A 96 -3.26 7.00 12.55
N PRO A 97 -4.04 6.42 13.49
CA PRO A 97 -3.62 6.19 14.88
C PRO A 97 -2.33 5.38 14.98
N PHE A 98 -2.19 4.32 14.16
CA PHE A 98 -0.97 3.51 14.13
C PHE A 98 0.25 4.29 13.63
N GLY A 99 0.15 5.09 12.57
CA GLY A 99 1.25 5.93 12.11
C GLY A 99 1.76 6.90 13.19
N LYS A 100 0.82 7.57 13.88
CA LYS A 100 1.10 8.43 15.04
C LYS A 100 1.74 7.66 16.19
N CYS A 101 1.32 6.43 16.44
CA CYS A 101 1.97 5.55 17.42
C CYS A 101 3.44 5.29 17.06
N ILE A 102 3.73 4.91 15.81
CA ILE A 102 5.09 4.61 15.36
C ILE A 102 6.00 5.84 15.43
N GLU A 103 5.52 7.03 15.06
CA GLU A 103 6.27 8.28 15.23
C GLU A 103 6.59 8.57 16.71
N ASN A 104 5.59 8.48 17.59
CA ASN A 104 5.78 8.68 19.02
C ASN A 104 6.75 7.65 19.63
N LEU A 105 6.68 6.38 19.21
CA LEU A 105 7.60 5.32 19.65
C LEU A 105 9.04 5.48 19.15
N ARG A 106 9.26 6.27 18.09
CA ARG A 106 10.62 6.66 17.64
C ARG A 106 11.15 7.86 18.40
N THR A 107 10.32 8.86 18.62
CA THR A 107 10.66 10.08 19.37
C THR A 107 10.87 9.78 20.86
N VAL A 108 10.10 8.85 21.42
CA VAL A 108 10.24 8.37 22.81
C VAL A 108 10.38 6.84 22.81
N PRO A 109 11.61 6.30 22.58
CA PRO A 109 11.86 4.87 22.46
C PRO A 109 11.34 4.04 23.65
N PRO A 110 10.68 2.90 23.39
CA PRO A 110 10.24 2.00 24.45
C PRO A 110 11.42 1.30 25.13
N SER A 111 11.27 0.94 26.40
CA SER A 111 12.28 0.15 27.12
C SER A 111 12.42 -1.23 26.49
N LEU A 112 13.59 -1.51 25.89
CA LEU A 112 13.88 -2.81 25.26
C LEU A 112 13.86 -3.98 26.26
N LYS A 113 14.03 -3.73 27.56
CA LYS A 113 13.84 -4.74 28.62
C LYS A 113 12.38 -5.18 28.76
N LYS A 114 11.42 -4.28 28.49
CA LYS A 114 9.98 -4.58 28.55
C LYS A 114 9.41 -4.95 27.17
N TYR A 115 9.95 -4.39 26.09
CA TYR A 115 9.51 -4.61 24.71
C TYR A 115 10.72 -4.86 23.78
N PRO A 116 11.27 -6.09 23.75
CA PRO A 116 12.43 -6.41 22.91
C PRO A 116 12.21 -6.13 21.42
N CYS A 117 10.99 -6.29 20.92
CA CYS A 117 10.56 -5.95 19.55
C CYS A 117 10.77 -4.47 19.18
N GLY A 118 10.76 -3.56 20.16
CA GLY A 118 10.98 -2.12 19.93
C GLY A 118 12.34 -1.77 19.33
N ARG A 119 13.29 -2.72 19.29
CA ARG A 119 14.61 -2.56 18.64
C ARG A 119 14.50 -2.25 17.15
N PHE A 120 13.50 -2.80 16.47
CA PHE A 120 13.32 -2.64 15.02
C PHE A 120 12.79 -1.27 14.60
N LEU A 121 12.19 -0.52 15.54
CA LEU A 121 11.75 0.87 15.30
C LEU A 121 12.91 1.86 15.20
N GLN A 122 14.09 1.47 15.71
CA GLN A 122 15.29 2.33 15.76
C GLN A 122 16.15 2.21 14.50
N THR A 123 16.14 1.05 13.83
CA THR A 123 16.95 0.78 12.63
C THR A 123 16.22 1.18 11.35
N GLU A 124 14.94 0.84 11.24
CA GLU A 124 14.14 1.08 10.04
C GLU A 124 13.57 2.50 10.05
N LYS A 125 14.16 3.43 9.30
CA LYS A 125 13.58 4.76 9.05
C LYS A 125 12.54 4.67 7.92
N GLY A 126 11.41 5.36 8.06
CA GLY A 126 10.34 5.41 7.05
C GLY A 126 9.42 4.18 6.96
N ARG A 127 9.83 3.00 7.43
CA ARG A 127 8.98 1.78 7.53
C ARG A 127 8.40 1.61 8.93
N PRO A 128 7.19 1.05 9.16
CA PRO A 128 6.67 0.90 10.52
C PRO A 128 7.42 -0.11 11.41
N GLY A 129 8.35 -0.89 10.83
CA GLY A 129 9.29 -1.79 11.51
C GLY A 129 9.92 -2.70 10.46
N ASN A 130 10.20 -3.97 10.81
CA ASN A 130 10.67 -4.99 9.87
C ASN A 130 9.85 -6.30 9.97
N CYS A 131 10.15 -7.26 9.10
CA CYS A 131 9.42 -8.53 9.01
C CYS A 131 9.30 -9.28 10.35
N GLN A 132 10.43 -9.46 11.05
CA GLN A 132 10.49 -10.14 12.34
C GLN A 132 9.59 -9.49 13.41
N MET A 133 9.43 -8.16 13.37
CA MET A 133 8.55 -7.42 14.28
C MET A 133 7.06 -7.78 14.12
N TYR A 134 6.62 -8.11 12.91
CA TYR A 134 5.20 -8.34 12.58
C TYR A 134 4.84 -9.81 12.29
N GLN A 135 5.82 -10.67 12.02
CA GLN A 135 5.65 -12.13 11.98
C GLN A 135 5.98 -12.74 13.34
N ASP A 136 7.27 -12.96 13.63
CA ASP A 136 7.73 -13.72 14.81
C ASP A 136 7.39 -13.04 16.14
N GLU A 137 7.46 -11.71 16.19
CA GLU A 137 7.30 -10.92 17.41
C GLU A 137 5.96 -10.18 17.50
N LEU A 138 4.97 -10.55 16.68
CA LEU A 138 3.64 -9.90 16.63
C LEU A 138 3.01 -9.73 18.02
N LYS A 139 3.13 -10.71 18.92
CA LYS A 139 2.63 -10.62 20.31
C LYS A 139 3.34 -9.52 21.13
N CYS A 140 4.65 -9.34 20.95
CA CYS A 140 5.39 -8.25 21.57
C CYS A 140 4.98 -6.91 20.98
N THR A 141 4.84 -6.84 19.65
CA THR A 141 4.47 -5.64 18.91
C THR A 141 3.06 -5.17 19.24
N THR A 142 2.06 -6.06 19.23
CA THR A 142 0.69 -5.78 19.68
C THR A 142 0.66 -5.29 21.12
N LYS A 143 1.46 -5.90 22.02
CA LYS A 143 1.56 -5.43 23.40
C LYS A 143 2.23 -4.05 23.52
N LEU A 144 3.27 -3.78 22.73
CA LEU A 144 3.95 -2.49 22.68
C LEU A 144 2.98 -1.39 22.22
N VAL A 145 2.28 -1.60 21.10
CA VAL A 145 1.30 -0.66 20.54
C VAL A 145 0.14 -0.46 21.52
N SER A 146 -0.42 -1.53 22.10
CA SER A 146 -1.49 -1.45 23.11
C SER A 146 -1.07 -0.66 24.34
N ASP A 147 0.06 -1.03 24.98
CA ASP A 147 0.54 -0.41 26.22
C ASP A 147 0.97 1.07 26.03
N LYS A 148 1.27 1.51 24.80
CA LYS A 148 1.82 2.86 24.51
C LYS A 148 0.90 3.79 23.74
N CYS A 149 -0.03 3.24 22.96
CA CYS A 149 -0.82 3.97 21.97
C CYS A 149 -2.31 3.59 21.98
N GLY A 150 -2.74 2.72 22.90
CA GLY A 150 -4.13 2.32 23.07
C GLY A 150 -4.64 1.35 22.00
N GLN A 151 -5.89 0.90 22.19
CA GLN A 151 -6.50 -0.13 21.37
C GLN A 151 -6.75 0.33 19.91
N GLU A 152 -7.10 1.59 19.69
CA GLU A 152 -7.32 2.14 18.34
C GLU A 152 -6.09 1.98 17.43
N SER A 153 -4.88 2.13 17.98
CA SER A 153 -3.62 1.91 17.25
C SER A 153 -3.38 0.43 16.95
N VAL A 154 -3.84 -0.48 17.81
CA VAL A 154 -3.80 -1.94 17.59
C VAL A 154 -4.79 -2.36 16.51
N ASP A 155 -6.01 -1.82 16.55
CA ASP A 155 -7.05 -2.12 15.56
C ASP A 155 -6.64 -1.59 14.18
N SER A 156 -6.08 -0.38 14.13
CA SER A 156 -5.49 0.21 12.92
C SER A 156 -4.33 -0.63 12.36
N MET A 157 -3.44 -1.14 13.21
CA MET A 157 -2.36 -2.06 12.81
C MET A 157 -2.91 -3.38 12.25
N ASN A 158 -3.82 -4.04 12.97
CA ASN A 158 -4.36 -5.34 12.60
C ASN A 158 -5.16 -5.28 11.29
N THR A 159 -5.96 -4.22 11.09
CA THR A 159 -6.73 -3.98 9.86
C THR A 159 -5.83 -3.89 8.62
N HIS A 160 -4.56 -3.50 8.79
CA HIS A 160 -3.61 -3.31 7.71
C HIS A 160 -2.42 -4.29 7.78
N LEU A 161 -2.52 -5.39 8.53
CA LEU A 161 -1.38 -6.29 8.78
C LEU A 161 -0.84 -6.88 7.47
N ASP A 162 -1.70 -7.35 6.56
CA ASP A 162 -1.29 -7.88 5.25
C ASP A 162 -0.56 -6.83 4.40
N TYR A 163 -0.97 -5.56 4.51
CA TYR A 163 -0.30 -4.45 3.83
C TYR A 163 1.08 -4.15 4.45
N ILE A 164 1.17 -4.17 5.79
CA ILE A 164 2.42 -3.97 6.54
C ILE A 164 3.43 -5.07 6.18
N LEU A 165 2.99 -6.33 6.14
CA LEU A 165 3.82 -7.48 5.75
C LEU A 165 4.28 -7.36 4.30
N GLY A 166 3.37 -7.13 3.36
CA GLY A 166 3.71 -6.97 1.94
C GLY A 166 4.65 -5.78 1.64
N MET A 167 4.60 -4.71 2.45
CA MET A 167 5.55 -3.58 2.40
C MET A 167 6.96 -3.92 2.92
N MET A 168 7.07 -4.96 3.74
CA MET A 168 8.32 -5.45 4.33
C MET A 168 8.92 -6.62 3.56
N GLU A 169 8.31 -7.00 2.43
CA GLU A 169 8.67 -8.17 1.61
C GLU A 169 8.56 -9.49 2.40
N CYS A 170 7.51 -9.54 3.22
CA CYS A 170 6.99 -10.70 3.95
C CYS A 170 5.74 -11.29 3.30
#